data_AF-L5N0J0-F1
#
_entry.id   AF-L5N0J0-F1
#
_cell.length_a   1.000
_cell.length_b   1.000
_cell.length_c   1.000
_cell.angle_alpha   90.00
_cell.angle_beta   90.00
_cell.angle_gamma   90.00
#
_symmetry.space_group_name_H-M   'P 1'
#
loop_
_entity.id
_entity.type
_entity.pdbx_description
1 polymer ?
#
loop_
_entity_poly.entity_id
_entity_poly.type
_entity_poly.pdbx_seq_one_letter_code
_entity_poly.pdbx_strand_id
1 'polypeptide(L)' 'MNKRTKDGIIAALVFAIVAILFGYFIYGRIEWSTVIGLTIGGFISWYFIFPNIEKLGRRDKS' A
#
# COMPACT_ATOMS: atom_id res chain seq x y z
N MET A 1 -10.16 12.15 -10.39
CA MET A 1 -9.79 11.22 -9.29
C MET A 1 -9.43 12.02 -8.05
N ASN A 2 -9.92 11.63 -6.87
CA ASN A 2 -9.49 12.25 -5.61
C ASN A 2 -8.04 11.88 -5.27
N LYS A 3 -7.32 12.80 -4.63
CA LYS A 3 -5.91 12.65 -4.24
C LYS A 3 -5.66 11.36 -3.45
N ARG A 4 -6.57 11.05 -2.52
CA ARG A 4 -6.58 9.81 -1.72
C ARG A 4 -6.64 8.52 -2.55
N THR A 5 -7.45 8.50 -3.61
CA THR A 5 -7.53 7.34 -4.51
C THR A 5 -6.25 7.22 -5.34
N LYS A 6 -5.69 8.35 -5.80
CA LYS A 6 -4.42 8.38 -6.53
C LYS A 6 -3.28 7.84 -5.64
N ASP A 7 -3.18 8.30 -4.41
CA ASP A 7 -2.12 7.88 -3.49
C ASP A 7 -2.29 6.40 -3.09
N GLY A 8 -3.53 5.93 -2.91
CA GLY A 8 -3.81 4.51 -2.70
C GLY A 8 -3.37 3.63 -3.87
N ILE A 9 -3.64 4.04 -5.11
CA ILE A 9 -3.20 3.31 -6.31
C ILE A 9 -1.67 3.28 -6.40
N ILE A 10 -1.01 4.39 -6.11
CA ILE A 10 0.47 4.47 -6.11
C ILE A 10 1.03 3.51 -5.04
N ALA A 11 0.46 3.52 -3.83
CA ALA A 11 0.87 2.58 -2.79
C ALA A 11 0.69 1.13 -3.23
N ALA A 12 -0.46 0.78 -3.80
CA ALA A 12 -0.73 -0.56 -4.32
C ALA A 12 0.32 -1.00 -5.34
N LEU A 13 0.67 -0.13 -6.29
CA LEU A 13 1.71 -0.36 -7.30
C LEU A 13 3.08 -0.60 -6.67
N VAL A 14 3.47 0.20 -5.67
CA VAL A 14 4.73 0.02 -4.96
C VAL A 14 4.77 -1.33 -4.25
N PHE A 15 3.71 -1.70 -3.53
CA PHE A 15 3.61 -3.00 -2.87
C PHE A 15 3.63 -4.17 -3.85
N ALA A 16 2.96 -4.04 -5.01
CA ALA A 16 2.99 -5.05 -6.07
C ALA A 16 4.42 -5.27 -6.59
N ILE A 17 5.13 -4.18 -6.93
CA ILE A 17 6.50 -4.24 -7.44
C ILE A 17 7.43 -4.87 -6.39
N VAL A 18 7.34 -4.42 -5.13
CA VAL A 18 8.16 -4.97 -4.05
C VAL A 18 7.88 -6.45 -3.85
N ALA A 19 6.61 -6.88 -3.85
CA ALA A 19 6.25 -8.28 -3.69
C ALA A 19 6.80 -9.17 -4.83
N ILE A 20 6.73 -8.68 -6.08
CA ILE A 20 7.27 -9.38 -7.25
C ILE A 20 8.79 -9.50 -7.14
N LEU A 21 9.49 -8.41 -6.83
CA LEU A 21 10.94 -8.41 -6.67
C LEU A 21 11.36 -9.34 -5.54
N PHE A 22 10.69 -9.29 -4.39
CA PHE A 22 10.99 -10.15 -3.26
C PHE A 22 10.73 -11.63 -3.58
N GLY A 23 9.60 -11.93 -4.23
CA GLY A 23 9.28 -13.27 -4.73
C GLY A 23 10.36 -13.81 -5.67
N TYR A 24 10.76 -13.00 -6.65
CA TYR A 24 11.76 -13.38 -7.64
C TYR A 24 13.17 -13.55 -7.04
N PHE A 25 13.67 -12.57 -6.29
CA PHE A 25 15.04 -12.57 -5.80
C PHE A 25 15.27 -13.45 -4.57
N ILE A 26 14.28 -13.59 -3.69
CA ILE A 26 14.47 -14.32 -2.41
C ILE A 26 13.94 -15.74 -2.52
N TYR A 27 12.73 -15.92 -3.05
CA TYR A 27 12.08 -17.23 -3.09
C TYR A 27 12.27 -17.97 -4.42
N GLY A 28 12.80 -17.30 -5.46
CA GLY A 28 12.97 -17.86 -6.80
C GLY A 28 11.64 -18.15 -7.51
N ARG A 29 10.50 -17.75 -6.95
CA ARG A 29 9.16 -17.95 -7.50
C ARG A 29 8.24 -16.81 -7.11
N ILE A 30 7.34 -16.44 -8.01
CA ILE A 30 6.35 -15.39 -7.74
C ILE A 30 5.08 -16.08 -7.23
N GLU A 31 4.81 -15.93 -5.92
CA GLU A 31 3.53 -16.32 -5.33
C GLU A 31 2.50 -15.21 -5.56
N TRP A 32 1.69 -15.38 -6.60
CA TRP A 32 0.67 -14.40 -7.00
C TRP A 32 -0.35 -14.11 -5.90
N SER A 33 -0.67 -15.08 -5.05
CA SER A 33 -1.51 -14.90 -3.86
C SER A 33 -0.93 -13.81 -2.93
N THR A 34 0.38 -13.88 -2.67
CA THR A 34 1.10 -12.92 -1.84
C THR A 34 1.17 -11.54 -2.50
N VAL A 35 1.44 -11.49 -3.82
CA VAL A 35 1.46 -10.23 -4.57
C VAL A 35 0.10 -9.54 -4.52
N ILE A 36 -0.99 -10.27 -4.77
CA ILE A 36 -2.35 -9.74 -4.73
C ILE A 36 -2.71 -9.27 -3.32
N GLY A 37 -2.40 -10.07 -2.30
CA GLY A 37 -2.65 -9.73 -0.90
C GLY A 37 -1.93 -8.46 -0.46
N LEU A 38 -0.64 -8.32 -0.80
CA LEU A 38 0.15 -7.12 -0.49
C LEU A 38 -0.30 -5.89 -1.28
N THR A 39 -0.69 -6.07 -2.54
CA THR A 39 -1.21 -4.98 -3.38
C THR A 39 -2.51 -4.41 -2.81
N ILE A 40 -3.47 -5.28 -2.49
CA ILE A 40 -4.76 -4.88 -1.90
C ILE A 40 -4.53 -4.31 -0.49
N GLY A 41 -3.68 -4.95 0.31
CA GLY A 41 -3.32 -4.47 1.64
C GLY A 41 -2.68 -3.08 1.61
N GLY A 42 -1.76 -2.85 0.67
CA GLY A 42 -1.13 -1.55 0.43
C GLY A 42 -2.14 -0.47 0.05
N PHE A 43 -3.08 -0.78 -0.85
CA PHE A 43 -4.16 0.12 -1.21
C PHE A 43 -5.03 0.49 0.00
N ILE A 44 -5.52 -0.51 0.73
CA ILE A 44 -6.43 -0.31 1.87
C ILE A 44 -5.72 0.46 2.99
N SER A 45 -4.47 0.11 3.29
CA SER A 45 -3.65 0.79 4.29
C SER A 45 -3.53 2.28 3.97
N TRP A 46 -3.15 2.63 2.75
CA TRP A 46 -2.99 4.04 2.37
C TRP A 46 -4.34 4.76 2.26
N TYR A 47 -5.37 4.06 1.79
CA TYR A 47 -6.69 4.64 1.64
C TYR A 47 -7.37 4.89 2.99
N PHE A 48 -7.21 4.05 4.02
CA PHE A 48 -7.94 4.19 5.29
C PHE A 48 -7.09 4.66 6.47
N ILE A 49 -5.83 4.21 6.57
CA ILE A 49 -4.99 4.48 7.74
C ILE A 49 -4.37 5.88 7.63
N PHE A 50 -3.82 6.23 6.46
CA PHE A 50 -3.20 7.54 6.22
C PHE A 50 -4.10 8.75 6.55
N PRO A 51 -5.38 8.81 6.11
CA PRO A 51 -6.26 9.94 6.45
C PRO A 51 -6.67 9.96 7.92
N ASN A 52 -6.66 8.82 8.61
CA ASN A 52 -6.89 8.78 10.05
C ASN A 52 -5.68 9.31 10.83
N ILE A 53 -4.45 8.99 10.39
CA ILE A 53 -3.21 9.55 10.94
C ILE A 53 -3.16 11.07 10.72
N GLU A 54 -3.52 11.55 9.54
CA GLU A 54 -3.57 13.00 9.23
C GLU A 54 -4.59 13.75 10.11
N LYS A 55 -5.74 13.13 10.40
CA LYS A 55 -6.73 13.67 11.36
C LYS A 55 -6.22 13.67 12.80
N LEU A 56 -5.48 12.66 13.22
CA LEU A 56 -4.89 12.56 14.55
C LEU A 56 -3.78 13.60 14.75
N GLY A 57 -2.86 13.71 13.79
CA GLY A 57 -1.76 14.69 13.85
C GLY A 57 -2.23 16.15 13.79
N ARG A 58 -3.44 16.41 13.26
CA ARG A 58 -4.04 17.75 13.26
C ARG A 58 -4.77 18.09 14.58
N ARG A 59 -5.25 17.09 15.33
CA ARG A 59 -5.81 17.30 16.68
C ARG A 59 -4.74 17.59 17.72
N ASP A 60 -3.55 17.03 17.56
CA ASP A 60 -2.42 17.22 18.49
C ASP A 60 -1.81 18.64 18.44
N LYS A 61 -2.09 19.39 17.37
CA LYS A 61 -1.59 20.77 17.17
C LYS A 61 -2.60 21.87 17.52
N SER A 62 -3.74 21.53 18.12
CA SER A 62 -4.78 22.47 18.56
C SER A 62 -4.90 22.48 20.08
#